data_AF-A0A4Q0GRC1-F1
#
_entry.id   AF-A0A4Q0GRC1-F1
#
_cell.length_a   1.000
_cell.length_b   1.000
_cell.length_c   1.000
_cell.angle_alpha   90.00
_cell.angle_beta   90.00
_cell.angle_gamma   90.00
#
_symmetry.space_group_name_H-M   'P 1'
#
loop_
_entity.id
_entity.type
_entity.pdbx_description
1 polymer ?
#
loop_
_entity_poly.entity_id
_entity_poly.type
_entity_poly.pdbx_seq_one_letter_code
_entity_poly.pdbx_strand_id
1 'polypeptide(L)'
;MSLTERLTAALAKGAGSHMILLTGDQHDGELTAAETLLPAAVLIAVTDRADPGVILTQRTDTMSRHPGQIAFPGGRIDPGEDVVTAALREAEEEIALPRAKVRVIGEADSYRTVTGFQVTPVIGIIPPDLVFTPSEAEVASVFEVPLAFLLDEANHVEATLEWQGHDRHYYEIMWNERRIWGATAAMIVNLARRLRWS
;
A
#
# COMPACT_ATOMS: atom_id res chain seq x y z
N MET A 1 -5.33 24.76 -3.64
CA MET A 1 -5.75 23.57 -2.90
C MET A 1 -4.49 22.84 -2.49
N SER A 2 -4.28 22.61 -1.19
CA SER A 2 -3.13 21.86 -0.68
C SER A 2 -3.19 20.40 -1.12
N LEU A 3 -2.06 19.69 -1.12
CA LEU A 3 -2.03 18.24 -1.40
C LEU A 3 -3.00 17.49 -0.51
N THR A 4 -2.98 17.81 0.78
CA THR A 4 -3.90 17.28 1.79
C THR A 4 -5.35 17.45 1.36
N GLU A 5 -5.75 18.67 1.02
CA GLU A 5 -7.13 18.96 0.60
C GLU A 5 -7.50 18.17 -0.65
N ARG A 6 -6.59 18.02 -1.62
CA ARG A 6 -6.84 17.21 -2.84
C ARG A 6 -7.05 15.74 -2.49
N LEU A 7 -6.16 15.15 -1.68
CA LEU A 7 -6.26 13.75 -1.27
C LEU A 7 -7.52 13.50 -0.44
N THR A 8 -7.80 14.35 0.56
CA THR A 8 -9.03 14.25 1.37
C THR A 8 -10.29 14.38 0.50
N ALA A 9 -10.33 15.36 -0.40
CA ALA A 9 -11.49 15.56 -1.28
C ALA A 9 -11.69 14.38 -2.25
N ALA A 10 -10.60 13.79 -2.75
CA ALA A 10 -10.68 12.66 -3.67
C ALA A 10 -11.09 11.36 -2.95
N LEU A 11 -10.60 11.12 -1.72
CA LEU A 11 -11.07 10.02 -0.88
C LEU A 11 -12.57 10.14 -0.58
N ALA A 12 -13.04 11.34 -0.23
CA ALA A 12 -14.45 11.62 0.06
C ALA A 12 -15.37 11.42 -1.16
N LYS A 13 -14.90 11.76 -2.38
CA LYS A 13 -15.65 11.57 -3.63
C LYS A 13 -15.78 10.10 -4.04
N GLY A 14 -14.85 9.23 -3.61
CA GLY A 14 -14.81 7.82 -3.99
C GLY A 14 -15.64 6.87 -3.11
N ALA A 15 -16.22 7.34 -2.01
CA ALA A 15 -16.95 6.51 -1.03
C ALA A 15 -18.26 5.87 -1.56
N GLY A 16 -18.67 6.15 -2.80
CA GLY A 16 -19.91 5.66 -3.41
C GLY A 16 -19.75 4.87 -4.71
N SER A 17 -18.52 4.65 -5.20
CA SER A 17 -18.28 3.88 -6.42
C SER A 17 -17.95 2.44 -6.05
N HIS A 18 -18.68 1.49 -6.65
CA HIS A 18 -18.52 0.05 -6.48
C HIS A 18 -17.10 -0.38 -6.15
N MET A 19 -17.00 -1.20 -5.08
CA MET A 19 -15.89 -2.09 -4.78
C MET A 19 -15.26 -2.64 -6.06
N ILE A 20 -14.24 -1.96 -6.60
CA ILE A 20 -13.30 -2.64 -7.48
C ILE A 20 -12.41 -3.40 -6.50
N LEU A 21 -12.93 -4.54 -6.06
CA LEU A 21 -12.08 -5.63 -5.63
C LEU A 21 -11.26 -5.95 -6.88
N LEU A 22 -10.09 -5.31 -7.03
CA LEU A 22 -8.99 -6.03 -7.63
C LEU A 22 -8.78 -7.19 -6.66
N THR A 23 -9.42 -8.31 -6.97
CA THR A 23 -8.93 -9.61 -6.54
C THR A 23 -7.44 -9.56 -6.83
N GLY A 24 -6.60 -9.94 -5.88
CA GLY A 24 -5.19 -10.10 -6.19
C GLY A 24 -4.99 -11.09 -7.33
N ASP A 25 -3.77 -11.57 -7.52
CA ASP A 25 -3.39 -12.53 -8.57
C ASP A 25 -4.10 -13.93 -8.43
N GLN A 26 -5.42 -13.96 -8.22
CA GLN A 26 -6.32 -15.09 -8.03
C GLN A 26 -7.56 -14.94 -8.93
N HIS A 27 -7.74 -15.97 -9.74
CA HIS A 27 -8.96 -16.55 -10.31
C HIS A 27 -10.16 -15.61 -10.60
N ASP A 28 -10.52 -15.56 -11.89
CA ASP A 28 -11.89 -15.30 -12.38
C ASP A 28 -12.90 -16.42 -11.98
N GLY A 29 -12.54 -17.32 -11.07
CA GLY A 29 -13.39 -18.41 -10.59
C GLY A 29 -13.37 -18.52 -9.06
N GLU A 30 -14.49 -18.12 -8.46
CA GLU A 30 -14.97 -18.56 -7.15
C GLU A 30 -13.96 -18.47 -5.99
N LEU A 31 -13.83 -17.26 -5.42
CA LEU A 31 -13.76 -17.17 -3.97
C LEU A 31 -15.06 -17.77 -3.44
N THR A 32 -15.04 -19.04 -3.02
CA THR A 32 -16.12 -19.54 -2.18
C THR A 32 -16.19 -18.60 -0.97
N ALA A 33 -17.38 -18.13 -0.64
CA ALA A 33 -17.63 -17.11 0.38
C ALA A 33 -17.22 -17.52 1.82
N ALA A 34 -16.43 -18.59 1.99
CA ALA A 34 -16.17 -19.31 3.22
C ALA A 34 -14.73 -19.18 3.77
N GLU A 35 -13.78 -18.54 3.06
CA GLU A 35 -12.45 -18.31 3.62
C GLU A 35 -12.40 -16.99 4.40
N THR A 36 -12.25 -17.09 5.72
CA THR A 36 -12.06 -15.92 6.60
C THR A 36 -10.71 -15.28 6.31
N LEU A 37 -10.72 -14.14 5.61
CA LEU A 37 -9.52 -13.35 5.36
C LEU A 37 -8.97 -12.77 6.68
N LEU A 38 -7.65 -12.80 6.83
CA LEU A 38 -6.97 -12.15 7.95
C LEU A 38 -6.95 -10.64 7.73
N PRO A 39 -7.46 -9.83 8.68
CA PRO A 39 -7.43 -8.38 8.55
C PRO A 39 -6.00 -7.85 8.70
N ALA A 40 -5.64 -6.90 7.82
CA ALA A 40 -4.36 -6.22 7.84
C ALA A 40 -4.53 -4.73 7.49
N ALA A 41 -3.60 -3.90 7.91
CA ALA A 41 -3.59 -2.48 7.62
C ALA A 41 -2.19 -2.02 7.22
N VAL A 42 -2.12 -1.10 6.26
CA VAL A 42 -0.87 -0.49 5.80
C VAL A 42 -0.96 1.02 5.82
N LEU A 43 0.15 1.70 6.07
CA LEU A 43 0.24 3.15 6.04
C LEU A 43 0.84 3.65 4.73
N ILE A 44 0.04 4.34 3.92
CA ILE A 44 0.51 5.18 2.82
C ILE A 44 0.91 6.53 3.41
N ALA A 45 2.15 6.62 3.89
CA ALA A 45 2.72 7.84 4.47
C ALA A 45 3.20 8.78 3.36
N VAL A 46 2.53 9.93 3.20
CA VAL A 46 2.80 10.95 2.18
C VAL A 46 3.48 12.16 2.80
N THR A 47 4.61 12.61 2.24
CA THR A 47 5.35 13.77 2.75
C THR A 47 4.66 15.10 2.42
N ASP A 48 4.58 16.00 3.40
CA ASP A 48 3.93 17.31 3.27
C ASP A 48 4.90 18.34 2.67
N ARG A 49 5.09 18.29 1.36
CA ARG A 49 5.90 19.25 0.59
C ARG A 49 5.37 19.44 -0.84
N ALA A 50 5.98 20.37 -1.57
CA ALA A 50 5.56 20.74 -2.92
C ALA A 50 5.58 19.56 -3.91
N ASP A 51 6.65 18.76 -3.86
CA ASP A 51 6.75 17.47 -4.55
C ASP A 51 6.68 16.34 -3.50
N PRO A 52 5.47 15.87 -3.17
CA PRO A 52 5.27 14.86 -2.14
C PRO A 52 5.78 13.51 -2.64
N GLY A 53 6.37 12.77 -1.73
CA GLY A 53 6.68 11.36 -1.93
C GLY A 53 5.96 10.47 -0.94
N VAL A 54 6.07 9.17 -1.18
CA VAL A 54 5.46 8.12 -0.39
C VAL A 54 6.57 7.23 0.16
N ILE A 55 6.48 6.96 1.46
CA ILE A 55 7.44 6.10 2.15
C ILE A 55 7.13 4.64 1.87
N LEU A 56 8.14 3.91 1.40
CA LEU A 56 8.10 2.47 1.16
C LEU A 56 9.24 1.79 1.90
N THR A 57 9.02 0.54 2.26
CA THR A 57 10.00 -0.35 2.87
C THR A 57 10.38 -1.45 1.89
N GLN A 58 11.63 -1.90 1.97
CA GLN A 58 12.06 -3.16 1.37
C GLN A 58 12.28 -4.17 2.48
N ARG A 59 11.58 -5.30 2.39
CA ARG A 59 11.70 -6.40 3.37
C ARG A 59 13.07 -7.04 3.31
N THR A 60 13.57 -7.56 4.43
CA THR A 60 14.82 -8.32 4.44
C THR A 60 14.68 -9.62 3.63
N ASP A 61 15.77 -10.09 3.04
CA ASP A 61 15.78 -11.35 2.28
C ASP A 61 15.65 -12.59 3.19
N THR A 62 15.84 -12.41 4.50
CA THR A 62 15.77 -13.48 5.51
C THR A 62 14.35 -13.77 5.99
N MET A 63 13.35 -12.97 5.58
CA MET A 63 11.97 -13.20 5.99
C MET A 63 11.37 -14.44 5.33
N SER A 64 10.61 -15.20 6.10
CA SER A 64 9.89 -16.40 5.61
C SER A 64 8.80 -16.08 4.59
N ARG A 65 8.31 -14.83 4.59
CA ARG A 65 7.26 -14.35 3.68
C ARG A 65 7.73 -13.09 2.98
N HIS A 66 7.58 -13.10 1.66
CA HIS A 66 7.84 -11.95 0.79
C HIS A 66 9.26 -11.36 0.93
N PRO A 67 10.33 -12.19 0.94
CA PRO A 67 11.69 -11.69 1.07
C PRO A 67 12.02 -10.70 -0.04
N GLY A 68 12.67 -9.59 0.31
CA GLY A 68 13.09 -8.55 -0.63
C GLY A 68 11.97 -7.72 -1.27
N GLN A 69 10.69 -8.02 -0.99
CA GLN A 69 9.56 -7.30 -1.59
C GLN A 69 9.45 -5.87 -1.05
N ILE A 70 8.93 -4.99 -1.90
CA ILE A 70 8.62 -3.61 -1.54
C ILE A 70 7.19 -3.50 -1.05
N ALA A 71 7.00 -2.87 0.10
CA ALA A 71 5.72 -2.71 0.75
C ALA A 71 5.55 -1.30 1.32
N PHE A 72 4.31 -0.96 1.61
CA PHE A 72 4.02 0.07 2.61
C PHE A 72 4.31 -0.51 4.00
N PRO A 73 4.72 0.31 4.98
CA PRO A 73 4.75 -0.13 6.38
C PRO A 73 3.37 -0.64 6.80
N GLY A 74 3.31 -1.82 7.42
CA GLY A 74 2.03 -2.39 7.80
C GLY A 74 2.04 -3.88 8.05
N GLY A 75 0.96 -4.34 8.66
CA GLY A 75 0.87 -5.71 9.14
C GLY A 75 -0.54 -6.07 9.57
N ARG A 76 -0.64 -7.06 10.47
CA ARG A 76 -1.93 -7.61 10.90
C ARG A 76 -2.62 -6.63 11.83
N ILE A 77 -3.95 -6.64 11.80
CA ILE A 77 -4.75 -5.96 12.82
C ILE A 77 -4.86 -6.90 14.02
N ASP A 78 -4.34 -6.47 15.17
CA ASP A 78 -4.41 -7.27 16.39
C ASP A 78 -5.80 -7.22 17.04
N PRO A 79 -6.17 -8.21 17.88
CA PRO A 79 -7.45 -8.21 18.55
C PRO A 79 -7.68 -6.93 19.38
N GLY A 80 -8.72 -6.17 19.02
CA GLY A 80 -9.08 -4.92 19.69
C GLY A 80 -8.51 -3.66 19.05
N GLU A 81 -7.69 -3.77 18.01
CA GLU A 81 -7.23 -2.64 17.21
C GLU A 81 -8.24 -2.26 16.12
N ASP A 82 -8.30 -0.97 15.79
CA ASP A 82 -8.88 -0.51 14.52
C ASP A 82 -7.81 -0.43 13.42
N VAL A 83 -8.25 -0.22 12.19
CA VAL A 83 -7.39 -0.17 10.99
C VAL A 83 -6.29 0.89 11.13
N VAL A 84 -6.64 2.07 11.64
CA VAL A 84 -5.71 3.19 11.80
C VAL A 84 -4.67 2.89 12.88
N THR A 85 -5.09 2.32 14.01
CA THR A 85 -4.22 1.94 15.11
C THR A 85 -3.18 0.92 14.66
N ALA A 86 -3.60 -0.11 13.93
CA ALA A 86 -2.71 -1.12 13.39
C ALA A 86 -1.70 -0.52 12.41
N ALA A 87 -2.15 0.28 11.41
CA ALA A 87 -1.24 0.89 10.44
C ALA A 87 -0.19 1.81 11.09
N LEU A 88 -0.59 2.57 12.12
CA LEU A 88 0.33 3.46 12.85
C LEU A 88 1.28 2.69 13.77
N ARG A 89 0.81 1.61 14.43
CA ARG A 89 1.67 0.73 15.24
C ARG A 89 2.75 0.09 14.37
N GLU A 90 2.37 -0.52 13.27
CA GLU A 90 3.28 -1.21 12.36
C GLU A 90 4.31 -0.23 11.76
N ALA A 91 3.89 0.98 11.36
CA ALA A 91 4.83 1.99 10.88
C ALA A 91 5.81 2.47 11.99
N GLU A 92 5.38 2.51 13.24
CA GLU A 92 6.25 2.82 14.36
C GLU A 92 7.24 1.68 14.63
N GLU A 93 6.80 0.42 14.57
CA GLU A 93 7.61 -0.77 14.80
C GLU A 93 8.64 -1.00 13.67
N GLU A 94 8.21 -0.85 12.41
CA GLU A 94 9.05 -1.14 11.24
C GLU A 94 10.07 -0.06 10.92
N ILE A 95 9.71 1.22 11.07
CA ILE A 95 10.53 2.35 10.59
C ILE A 95 10.72 3.47 11.61
N ALA A 96 10.27 3.27 12.86
CA ALA A 96 10.32 4.26 13.93
C ALA A 96 9.58 5.57 13.60
N LEU A 97 8.52 5.52 12.77
CA LEU A 97 7.70 6.69 12.46
C LEU A 97 6.80 7.03 13.68
N PRO A 98 6.99 8.17 14.37
CA PRO A 98 6.19 8.48 15.54
C PRO A 98 4.74 8.76 15.15
N ARG A 99 3.79 8.07 15.79
CA ARG A 99 2.35 8.19 15.48
C ARG A 99 1.84 9.63 15.52
N ALA A 100 2.35 10.43 16.47
CA ALA A 100 2.00 11.84 16.63
C ALA A 100 2.45 12.75 15.46
N LYS A 101 3.32 12.27 14.58
CA LYS A 101 3.74 12.97 13.35
C LYS A 101 2.85 12.62 12.15
N VAL A 102 1.95 11.65 12.29
CA VAL A 102 1.07 11.22 11.21
C VAL A 102 -0.29 11.89 11.36
N ARG A 103 -0.66 12.72 10.39
CA ARG A 103 -2.01 13.24 10.27
C ARG A 103 -2.81 12.37 9.30
N VAL A 104 -3.61 11.46 9.84
CA VAL A 104 -4.47 10.57 9.04
C VAL A 104 -5.55 11.37 8.33
N ILE A 105 -5.73 11.12 7.04
CA ILE A 105 -6.71 11.82 6.20
C ILE A 105 -7.83 10.93 5.68
N GLY A 106 -7.70 9.61 5.82
CA GLY A 106 -8.74 8.63 5.50
C GLY A 106 -8.19 7.26 5.13
N GLU A 107 -9.11 6.34 4.91
CA GLU A 107 -8.84 4.99 4.41
C GLU A 107 -9.14 4.91 2.91
N ALA A 108 -8.34 4.14 2.18
CA ALA A 108 -8.59 3.78 0.78
C ALA A 108 -9.28 2.40 0.69
N ASP A 109 -9.62 1.98 -0.53
CA ASP A 109 -10.30 0.70 -0.75
C ASP A 109 -9.45 -0.49 -0.28
N SER A 110 -10.06 -1.40 0.47
CA SER A 110 -9.40 -2.63 0.91
C SER A 110 -9.02 -3.52 -0.27
N TYR A 111 -7.85 -4.13 -0.20
CA TYR A 111 -7.30 -5.04 -1.18
C TYR A 111 -7.23 -6.47 -0.64
N ARG A 112 -7.62 -7.46 -1.45
CA ARG A 112 -7.54 -8.88 -1.08
C ARG A 112 -6.28 -9.48 -1.66
N THR A 113 -5.37 -9.91 -0.80
CA THR A 113 -4.12 -10.56 -1.21
C THR A 113 -4.34 -12.04 -1.47
N VAL A 114 -3.54 -12.60 -2.38
CA VAL A 114 -3.52 -14.05 -2.66
C VAL A 114 -3.06 -14.90 -1.46
N THR A 115 -2.46 -14.25 -0.47
CA THR A 115 -1.97 -14.84 0.78
C THR A 115 -3.01 -14.88 1.89
N GLY A 116 -4.27 -14.54 1.59
CA GLY A 116 -5.38 -14.63 2.54
C GLY A 116 -5.55 -13.42 3.47
N PHE A 117 -4.98 -12.25 3.11
CA PHE A 117 -5.20 -11.00 3.85
C PHE A 117 -6.20 -10.09 3.15
N GLN A 118 -7.03 -9.42 3.95
CA GLN A 118 -7.77 -8.23 3.55
C GLN A 118 -7.02 -7.01 4.10
N VAL A 119 -6.30 -6.31 3.23
CA VAL A 119 -5.43 -5.19 3.59
C VAL A 119 -6.20 -3.88 3.38
N THR A 120 -6.31 -3.04 4.41
CA THR A 120 -6.88 -1.70 4.28
C THR A 120 -5.77 -0.64 4.29
N PRO A 121 -5.60 0.15 3.22
CA PRO A 121 -4.63 1.24 3.19
C PRO A 121 -5.14 2.47 3.94
N VAL A 122 -4.34 2.97 4.88
CA VAL A 122 -4.56 4.23 5.61
C VAL A 122 -3.67 5.29 4.99
N ILE A 123 -4.23 6.43 4.61
CA ILE A 123 -3.45 7.55 4.07
C ILE A 123 -3.14 8.54 5.20
N GLY A 124 -1.85 8.76 5.44
CA GLY A 124 -1.35 9.67 6.45
C GLY A 124 -0.40 10.71 5.87
N ILE A 125 -0.54 11.96 6.30
CA ILE A 125 0.37 13.04 5.94
C ILE A 125 1.44 13.15 7.04
N ILE A 126 2.71 13.18 6.63
CA ILE A 126 3.85 13.30 7.54
C ILE A 126 4.70 14.54 7.19
N PRO A 127 5.42 15.14 8.16
CA PRO A 127 6.44 16.12 7.85
C PRO A 127 7.47 15.58 6.85
N PRO A 128 8.01 16.44 5.96
CA PRO A 128 9.13 16.04 5.14
C PRO A 128 10.38 15.79 6.00
N ASP A 129 11.33 15.04 5.45
CA ASP A 129 12.70 14.90 5.97
C ASP A 129 12.78 14.27 7.38
N LEU A 130 11.80 13.44 7.73
CA LEU A 130 11.89 12.57 8.90
C LEU A 130 13.03 11.56 8.72
N VAL A 131 13.76 11.30 9.81
CA VAL A 131 14.74 10.22 9.87
C VAL A 131 14.01 8.95 10.29
N PHE A 132 14.10 7.92 9.45
CA PHE A 132 13.54 6.59 9.74
C PHE A 132 14.63 5.67 10.27
N THR A 133 14.26 4.83 11.24
CA THR A 133 15.13 3.77 11.77
C THR A 133 14.48 2.44 11.44
N PRO A 134 14.97 1.73 10.40
CA PRO A 134 14.42 0.44 10.01
C PRO A 134 14.62 -0.60 11.12
N SER A 135 13.61 -1.43 11.37
CA SER A 135 13.75 -2.65 12.16
C SER A 135 14.63 -3.64 11.39
N GLU A 136 15.83 -3.93 11.88
CA GLU A 136 16.79 -4.82 11.20
C GLU A 136 16.25 -6.23 10.94
N ALA A 137 15.27 -6.67 11.75
CA ALA A 137 14.65 -7.98 11.59
C ALA A 137 13.76 -8.06 10.34
N GLU A 138 13.13 -6.94 9.94
CA GLU A 138 12.03 -6.94 8.96
C GLU A 138 12.28 -6.03 7.76
N VAL A 139 13.02 -4.93 7.94
CA VAL A 139 13.20 -3.89 6.92
C VAL A 139 14.69 -3.73 6.59
N ALA A 140 15.05 -4.09 5.35
CA ALA A 140 16.39 -3.90 4.81
C ALA A 140 16.66 -2.44 4.41
N SER A 141 15.66 -1.74 3.90
CA SER A 141 15.79 -0.30 3.59
C SER A 141 14.45 0.41 3.59
N VAL A 142 14.49 1.71 3.87
CA VAL A 142 13.36 2.64 3.75
C VAL A 142 13.73 3.66 2.69
N PHE A 143 12.81 3.96 1.80
CA PHE A 143 13.03 4.93 0.72
C PHE A 143 11.73 5.65 0.37
N GLU A 144 11.90 6.77 -0.31
CA GLU A 144 10.78 7.61 -0.74
C GLU A 144 10.68 7.59 -2.27
N VAL A 145 9.44 7.48 -2.77
CA VAL A 145 9.12 7.56 -4.20
C VAL A 145 8.19 8.73 -4.43
N PRO A 146 8.42 9.61 -5.43
CA PRO A 146 7.50 10.70 -5.73
C PRO A 146 6.07 10.19 -5.92
N LEU A 147 5.10 10.81 -5.24
CA LEU A 147 3.69 10.44 -5.32
C LEU A 147 3.20 10.57 -6.76
N ALA A 148 3.61 11.63 -7.47
CA ALA A 148 3.26 11.82 -8.87
C ALA A 148 3.76 10.67 -9.76
N PHE A 149 4.96 10.13 -9.49
CA PHE A 149 5.48 8.98 -10.22
C PHE A 149 4.65 7.72 -9.94
N LEU A 150 4.33 7.45 -8.68
CA LEU A 150 3.53 6.30 -8.29
C LEU A 150 2.11 6.36 -8.86
N LEU A 151 1.51 7.54 -9.00
CA LEU A 151 0.13 7.68 -9.47
C LEU A 151 0.02 7.82 -11.00
N ASP A 152 1.13 8.02 -11.72
CA ASP A 152 1.13 8.13 -13.18
C ASP A 152 0.96 6.74 -13.82
N GLU A 153 -0.16 6.57 -14.55
CA GLU A 153 -0.52 5.34 -15.24
C GLU A 153 0.55 4.90 -16.26
N ALA A 154 1.36 5.83 -16.78
CA ALA A 154 2.47 5.50 -17.69
C ALA A 154 3.54 4.63 -17.02
N ASN A 155 3.62 4.62 -15.69
CA ASN A 155 4.54 3.78 -14.92
C ASN A 155 3.90 2.46 -14.47
N HIS A 156 2.62 2.22 -14.76
CA HIS A 156 1.88 1.02 -14.34
C HIS A 156 1.93 -0.02 -15.46
N VAL A 157 2.88 -0.94 -15.38
CA VAL A 157 3.01 -2.02 -16.35
C VAL A 157 2.15 -3.20 -15.91
N GLU A 158 1.22 -3.62 -16.75
CA GLU A 158 0.51 -4.88 -16.56
C GLU A 158 1.37 -6.03 -17.08
N ALA A 159 1.53 -7.06 -16.26
CA ALA A 159 2.27 -8.27 -16.58
C ALA A 159 1.38 -9.49 -16.36
N THR A 160 1.63 -10.54 -17.13
CA THR A 160 0.92 -11.82 -17.03
C THR A 160 1.87 -12.93 -16.60
N LEU A 161 1.45 -13.78 -15.68
CA LEU A 161 2.14 -15.01 -15.30
C LEU A 161 1.19 -16.19 -15.45
N GLU A 162 1.60 -17.24 -16.15
CA GLU A 162 0.89 -18.51 -16.13
C GLU A 162 1.12 -19.20 -14.78
N TRP A 163 0.04 -19.51 -14.05
CA TRP A 163 0.10 -20.26 -12.80
C TRP A 163 -1.02 -21.29 -12.75
N GLN A 164 -0.64 -22.55 -12.58
CA GLN A 164 -1.58 -23.69 -12.56
C GLN A 164 -2.48 -23.75 -13.81
N GLY A 165 -1.96 -23.35 -14.98
CA GLY A 165 -2.68 -23.38 -16.25
C GLY A 165 -3.63 -22.20 -16.52
N HIS A 166 -3.54 -21.13 -15.71
CA HIS A 166 -4.31 -19.91 -15.89
C HIS A 166 -3.40 -18.68 -15.95
N ASP A 167 -3.74 -17.74 -16.83
CA ASP A 167 -3.10 -16.43 -16.91
C ASP A 167 -3.48 -15.58 -15.70
N ARG A 168 -2.48 -15.01 -15.03
CA ARG A 168 -2.65 -14.09 -13.90
C ARG A 168 -2.10 -12.73 -14.24
N HIS A 169 -2.95 -11.73 -14.12
CA HIS A 169 -2.61 -10.33 -14.35
C HIS A 169 -2.16 -9.70 -13.04
N TYR A 170 -1.03 -9.00 -13.06
CA TYR A 170 -0.53 -8.22 -11.93
C TYR A 170 0.12 -6.94 -12.43
N TYR A 171 0.24 -5.96 -11.55
CA TYR A 171 0.87 -4.69 -11.86
C TYR A 171 2.30 -4.63 -11.34
N GLU A 172 3.14 -3.93 -12.11
CA GLU A 172 4.50 -3.57 -11.75
C GLU A 172 4.72 -2.07 -11.95
N ILE A 173 5.52 -1.48 -11.06
CA ILE A 173 6.01 -0.12 -11.13
C ILE A 173 7.51 -0.18 -10.89
N MET A 174 8.30 0.21 -11.89
CA MET A 174 9.76 0.22 -11.81
C MET A 174 10.25 1.59 -11.38
N TRP A 175 10.84 1.67 -10.19
CA TRP A 175 11.46 2.91 -9.68
C TRP A 175 12.96 2.70 -9.49
N ASN A 176 13.79 3.30 -10.34
CA ASN A 176 15.21 2.97 -10.43
C ASN A 176 15.41 1.45 -10.58
N GLU A 177 16.22 0.83 -9.73
CA GLU A 177 16.44 -0.63 -9.70
C GLU A 177 15.43 -1.38 -8.83
N ARG A 178 14.41 -0.68 -8.30
CA ARG A 178 13.42 -1.22 -7.36
C ARG A 178 12.13 -1.58 -8.09
N ARG A 179 11.77 -2.86 -8.05
CA ARG A 179 10.51 -3.38 -8.62
C ARG A 179 9.42 -3.39 -7.56
N ILE A 180 8.43 -2.51 -7.70
CA ILE A 180 7.22 -2.49 -6.89
C ILE A 180 6.18 -3.33 -7.62
N TRP A 181 5.68 -4.39 -7.02
CA TRP A 181 4.78 -5.33 -7.71
C TRP A 181 3.78 -5.98 -6.76
N GLY A 182 2.84 -6.74 -7.32
CA GLY A 182 1.85 -7.49 -6.55
C GLY A 182 0.93 -6.56 -5.75
N ALA A 183 0.66 -6.89 -4.48
CA ALA A 183 -0.30 -6.16 -3.64
C ALA A 183 0.02 -4.66 -3.52
N THR A 184 1.30 -4.30 -3.36
CA THR A 184 1.72 -2.90 -3.24
C THR A 184 1.39 -2.11 -4.52
N ALA A 185 1.78 -2.64 -5.68
CA ALA A 185 1.49 -1.99 -6.96
C ALA A 185 -0.02 -1.92 -7.24
N ALA A 186 -0.77 -3.00 -6.94
CA ALA A 186 -2.22 -3.01 -7.12
C ALA A 186 -2.94 -1.96 -6.25
N MET A 187 -2.52 -1.79 -4.99
CA MET A 187 -3.05 -0.73 -4.12
C MET A 187 -2.73 0.66 -4.65
N ILE A 188 -1.54 0.86 -5.23
CA ILE A 188 -1.15 2.13 -5.87
C ILE A 188 -2.01 2.41 -7.10
N VAL A 189 -2.20 1.42 -7.98
CA VAL A 189 -3.04 1.52 -9.19
C VAL A 189 -4.49 1.84 -8.81
N ASN A 190 -5.03 1.17 -7.78
CA ASN A 190 -6.37 1.47 -7.26
C ASN A 190 -6.47 2.90 -6.75
N LEU A 191 -5.46 3.36 -6.00
CA LEU A 191 -5.41 4.73 -5.53
C LEU A 191 -5.37 5.71 -6.70
N ALA A 192 -4.52 5.51 -7.71
CA ALA A 192 -4.43 6.35 -8.91
C ALA A 192 -5.78 6.47 -9.65
N ARG A 193 -6.43 5.33 -9.90
CA ARG A 193 -7.76 5.26 -10.53
C ARG A 193 -8.81 6.03 -9.73
N ARG A 194 -8.82 5.86 -8.40
CA ARG A 194 -9.77 6.54 -7.51
C ARG A 194 -9.54 8.06 -7.48
N LEU A 195 -8.29 8.48 -7.54
CA LEU A 195 -7.92 9.89 -7.59
C LEU A 195 -8.21 10.52 -8.98
N ARG A 196 -8.55 9.72 -10.00
CA ARG A 196 -8.63 10.13 -11.42
C ARG A 196 -7.38 10.94 -11.80
N TRP A 197 -6.23 10.42 -11.42
CA TRP A 197 -4.96 11.09 -11.65
C TRP A 197 -4.60 10.95 -13.14
N SER A 198 -4.96 11.98 -13.93
CA SER A 198 -4.66 12.10 -15.37
C SER A 198 -3.97 13.43 -15.67
#